data_AF-A0A848UN35-F1
#
_entry.id   AF-A0A848UN35-F1
#
_cell.length_a   1.000
_cell.length_b   1.000
_cell.length_c   1.000
_cell.angle_alpha   90.00
_cell.angle_beta   90.00
_cell.angle_gamma   90.00
#
_symmetry.space_group_name_H-M   'P 1'
#
loop_
_entity.id
_entity.type
_entity.pdbx_description
1 polymer ?
#
loop_
_entity_poly.entity_id
_entity_poly.type
_entity_poly.pdbx_seq_one_letter_code
_entity_poly.pdbx_strand_id
1 'polypeptide(L)'
;MELATTLSNTEHMYSGQYDFEQPENFIDLNNKLFCTFTPLEELDGLIEDLSSRYNIMYNKMFVLHVKSNNEYVVTYNVDQGNVNDIPENTILVHRKKDTNTLYTINALNELIKKLNGGVVDTRFRVDWQHYRNCILLTQHNELKQLNTKIYKIIDL
;
A
#
# COMPACT_ATOMS: atom_id res chain seq x y z
N MET A 1 -66.31 28.57 -6.79
CA MET A 1 -65.18 28.57 -5.85
C MET A 1 -64.47 27.24 -6.10
N GLU A 2 -63.55 27.23 -7.05
CA GLU A 2 -62.87 26.02 -7.53
C GLU A 2 -61.38 26.16 -7.22
N LEU A 3 -60.84 25.16 -6.51
CA LEU A 3 -59.44 25.08 -6.11
C LEU A 3 -58.63 24.52 -7.28
N ALA A 4 -57.77 25.35 -7.88
CA ALA A 4 -56.80 24.89 -8.87
C ALA A 4 -55.63 24.17 -8.15
N THR A 5 -55.48 22.89 -8.46
CA THR A 5 -54.39 22.00 -8.01
C THR A 5 -53.02 22.55 -8.41
N THR A 6 -52.12 22.73 -7.45
CA THR A 6 -50.71 23.05 -7.73
C THR A 6 -49.94 21.78 -8.11
N LEU A 7 -49.31 21.80 -9.29
CA LEU A 7 -48.36 20.77 -9.72
C LEU A 7 -47.05 20.95 -8.95
N SER A 8 -46.68 19.96 -8.14
CA SER A 8 -45.35 19.87 -7.52
C SER A 8 -44.32 19.59 -8.62
N ASN A 9 -43.47 20.58 -8.90
CA ASN A 9 -42.31 20.42 -9.78
C ASN A 9 -41.33 19.44 -9.12
N THR A 10 -41.33 18.18 -9.55
CA THR A 10 -40.20 17.28 -9.28
C THR A 10 -39.05 17.73 -10.17
N GLU A 11 -38.00 18.27 -9.56
CA GLU A 11 -36.77 18.61 -10.26
C GLU A 11 -36.20 17.36 -10.93
N HIS A 12 -36.27 17.33 -12.26
CA HIS A 12 -35.55 16.38 -13.09
C HIS A 12 -34.06 16.68 -12.98
N MET A 13 -33.41 16.18 -11.91
CA MET A 13 -31.96 16.13 -11.84
C MET A 13 -31.46 15.06 -12.81
N TYR A 14 -30.81 15.54 -13.87
CA TYR A 14 -29.93 14.83 -14.81
C TYR A 14 -29.75 13.33 -14.57
N SER A 15 -30.33 12.52 -15.46
CA SER A 15 -29.88 11.15 -15.73
C SER A 15 -28.51 11.21 -16.43
N GLY A 16 -27.47 11.54 -15.68
CA GLY A 16 -26.10 11.37 -16.13
C GLY A 16 -25.72 9.90 -15.93
N GLN A 17 -25.78 9.11 -17.00
CA GLN A 17 -24.97 7.90 -17.12
C GLN A 17 -23.51 8.32 -17.00
N TYR A 18 -23.02 8.45 -15.77
CA TYR A 18 -21.62 8.30 -15.48
C TYR A 18 -21.40 6.82 -15.25
N ASP A 19 -20.87 6.20 -16.30
CA ASP A 19 -20.18 4.92 -16.29
C ASP A 19 -18.89 5.06 -15.45
N PHE A 20 -19.04 5.40 -14.17
CA PHE A 20 -17.96 5.25 -13.21
C PHE A 20 -17.96 3.78 -12.86
N GLU A 21 -17.10 3.06 -13.58
CA GLU A 21 -16.63 1.73 -13.22
C GLU A 21 -16.54 1.63 -11.70
N GLN A 22 -17.28 0.64 -11.17
CA GLN A 22 -17.34 0.25 -9.77
C GLN A 22 -15.97 0.52 -9.09
N PRO A 23 -15.87 1.41 -8.08
CA PRO A 23 -14.64 1.50 -7.33
C PRO A 23 -14.38 0.13 -6.71
N GLU A 24 -13.26 -0.45 -7.11
CA GLU A 24 -12.74 -1.73 -6.66
C GLU A 24 -13.02 -1.94 -5.16
N ASN A 25 -13.71 -3.04 -4.84
CA ASN A 25 -13.90 -3.62 -3.50
C ASN A 25 -13.68 -2.65 -2.31
N PHE A 26 -14.76 -2.12 -1.72
CA PHE A 26 -14.72 -1.40 -0.42
C PHE A 26 -14.03 -2.19 0.73
N ILE A 27 -13.80 -3.50 0.55
CA ILE A 27 -13.06 -4.37 1.47
C ILE A 27 -11.55 -4.03 1.46
N ASP A 28 -10.99 -3.54 0.34
CA ASP A 28 -9.58 -3.12 0.23
C ASP A 28 -9.30 -1.76 0.88
N LEU A 29 -10.32 -0.98 1.24
CA LEU A 29 -10.13 0.32 1.91
C LEU A 29 -9.62 0.17 3.35
N ASN A 30 -9.83 -0.98 3.99
CA ASN A 30 -9.52 -1.18 5.41
C ASN A 30 -8.26 -2.00 5.69
N ASN A 31 -7.59 -2.55 4.67
CA ASN A 31 -6.35 -3.30 4.87
C ASN A 31 -5.13 -2.39 4.63
N LYS A 32 -4.27 -2.27 5.65
CA LYS A 32 -2.97 -1.58 5.53
C LYS A 32 -1.85 -2.61 5.48
N LEU A 33 -1.02 -2.53 4.43
CA LEU A 33 0.21 -3.30 4.34
C LEU A 33 1.35 -2.52 4.99
N PHE A 34 1.79 -3.00 6.15
CA PHE A 34 2.94 -2.47 6.85
C PHE A 34 4.21 -3.26 6.51
N CYS A 35 5.32 -2.56 6.69
CA CYS A 35 6.65 -3.04 6.40
C CYS A 35 7.58 -2.50 7.50
N THR A 36 8.08 -3.39 8.36
CA THR A 36 8.95 -3.03 9.49
C THR A 36 10.37 -3.54 9.23
N PHE A 37 11.36 -2.67 9.41
CA PHE A 37 12.79 -3.00 9.25
C PHE A 37 13.39 -3.43 10.58
N THR A 38 14.19 -4.49 10.56
CA THR A 38 14.83 -5.04 11.76
C THR A 38 16.14 -5.75 11.42
N PRO A 39 17.15 -5.74 12.30
CA PRO A 39 18.31 -6.63 12.19
C PRO A 39 17.91 -8.10 12.41
N LEU A 40 18.77 -9.03 11.99
CA LEU A 40 18.50 -10.47 12.14
C LEU A 40 18.29 -10.90 13.61
N GLU A 41 19.03 -10.28 14.52
CA GLU A 41 19.05 -10.65 15.95
C GLU A 41 17.73 -10.34 16.66
N GLU A 42 17.00 -9.32 16.20
CA GLU A 42 15.74 -8.85 16.77
C GLU A 42 14.51 -9.39 16.03
N LEU A 43 14.72 -10.13 14.93
CA LEU A 43 13.65 -10.55 14.03
C LEU A 43 12.58 -11.38 14.75
N ASP A 44 12.97 -12.38 15.54
CA ASP A 44 12.03 -13.26 16.23
C ASP A 44 11.23 -12.49 17.30
N GLY A 45 11.89 -11.60 18.05
CA GLY A 45 11.21 -10.73 19.01
C GLY A 45 10.21 -9.79 18.35
N LEU A 46 10.58 -9.18 17.20
CA LEU A 46 9.66 -8.36 16.43
C LEU A 46 8.43 -9.14 15.97
N ILE A 47 8.60 -10.39 15.53
CA ILE A 47 7.49 -11.24 15.06
C ILE A 47 6.50 -11.50 16.20
N GLU A 48 6.98 -11.84 17.39
CA GLU A 48 6.14 -12.06 18.58
C GLU A 48 5.42 -10.77 19.01
N ASP A 49 6.14 -9.66 19.00
CA ASP A 49 5.62 -8.33 19.30
C ASP A 49 4.52 -7.89 18.33
N LEU A 50 4.72 -8.09 17.03
CA LEU A 50 3.73 -7.75 16.02
C LEU A 50 2.48 -8.63 16.14
N SER A 51 2.67 -9.91 16.44
CA SER A 51 1.58 -10.88 16.59
C SER A 51 0.73 -10.64 17.84
N SER A 52 1.34 -10.09 18.90
CA SER A 52 0.64 -9.72 20.12
C SER A 52 -0.07 -8.37 20.04
N ARG A 53 0.50 -7.41 19.30
CA ARG A 53 -0.04 -6.05 19.16
C ARG A 53 -1.12 -5.93 18.09
N TYR A 54 -0.92 -6.57 16.94
CA TYR A 54 -1.80 -6.41 15.78
C TYR A 54 -2.61 -7.67 15.49
N ASN A 55 -3.81 -7.47 14.93
CA ASN A 55 -4.54 -8.57 14.32
C ASN A 55 -4.04 -8.72 12.88
N ILE A 56 -3.13 -9.66 12.67
CA ILE A 56 -2.49 -9.89 11.38
C ILE A 56 -3.46 -10.59 10.45
N MET A 57 -3.86 -9.89 9.38
CA MET A 57 -4.78 -10.43 8.39
C MET A 57 -4.15 -11.60 7.64
N TYR A 58 -4.99 -12.59 7.30
CA TYR A 58 -4.60 -13.81 6.59
C TYR A 58 -3.62 -14.72 7.34
N ASN A 59 -3.35 -14.45 8.62
CA ASN A 59 -2.42 -15.19 9.47
C ASN A 59 -1.05 -15.42 8.81
N LYS A 60 -0.59 -14.46 8.01
CA LYS A 60 0.66 -14.58 7.25
C LYS A 60 1.50 -13.33 7.36
N MET A 61 2.77 -13.53 7.68
CA MET A 61 3.81 -12.51 7.57
C MET A 61 4.90 -12.97 6.62
N PHE A 62 5.44 -12.03 5.84
CA PHE A 62 6.54 -12.31 4.92
C PHE A 62 7.79 -11.62 5.42
N VAL A 63 8.84 -12.40 5.67
CA VAL A 63 10.17 -11.90 5.98
C VAL A 63 10.97 -11.83 4.69
N LEU A 64 11.42 -10.64 4.34
CA LEU A 64 12.24 -10.32 3.19
C LEU A 64 13.64 -9.96 3.67
N HIS A 65 14.66 -10.48 3.00
CA HIS A 65 16.04 -10.11 3.23
C HIS A 65 16.47 -9.05 2.21
N VAL A 66 17.00 -7.92 2.70
CA VAL A 66 17.54 -6.82 1.90
C VAL A 66 19.00 -7.10 1.56
N LYS A 67 19.29 -7.29 0.27
CA LYS A 67 20.61 -7.73 -0.20
C LYS A 67 21.74 -6.71 0.02
N SER A 68 21.40 -5.42 0.14
CA SER A 68 22.42 -4.36 0.22
C SER A 68 23.01 -4.20 1.62
N ASN A 69 22.19 -4.37 2.66
CA ASN A 69 22.53 -4.01 4.03
C ASN A 69 22.45 -5.18 5.01
N ASN A 70 22.12 -6.39 4.53
CA ASN A 70 21.84 -7.57 5.36
C ASN A 70 20.75 -7.35 6.43
N GLU A 71 19.86 -6.40 6.18
CA GLU A 71 18.69 -6.12 7.02
C GLU A 71 17.51 -6.99 6.62
N TYR A 72 16.62 -7.22 7.57
CA TYR A 72 15.40 -7.98 7.37
C TYR A 72 14.19 -7.05 7.42
N VAL A 73 13.18 -7.41 6.66
CA VAL A 73 11.96 -6.65 6.51
C VAL A 73 10.79 -7.57 6.70
N VAL A 74 9.96 -7.29 7.70
CA VAL A 74 8.73 -8.04 7.94
C VAL A 74 7.58 -7.26 7.33
N THR A 75 6.86 -7.90 6.41
CA THR A 75 5.64 -7.33 5.83
C THR A 75 4.40 -8.08 6.27
N TYR A 76 3.39 -7.33 6.67
CA TYR A 76 2.17 -7.86 7.28
C TYR A 76 0.98 -6.95 7.00
N ASN A 77 -0.18 -7.56 6.84
CA ASN A 77 -1.44 -6.86 6.59
C ASN A 77 -2.17 -6.69 7.92
N VAL A 78 -2.71 -5.51 8.19
CA VAL A 78 -3.51 -5.25 9.40
C VAL A 78 -4.83 -4.57 9.06
N ASP A 79 -5.83 -4.84 9.89
CA ASP A 79 -7.12 -4.18 9.83
C ASP A 79 -7.06 -2.76 10.45
N GLN A 80 -7.74 -1.79 9.84
CA GLN A 80 -7.76 -0.38 10.23
C GLN A 80 -8.14 -0.15 11.70
N GLY A 81 -8.93 -1.06 12.30
CA GLY A 81 -9.42 -0.92 13.67
C GLY A 81 -8.38 -1.12 14.78
N ASN A 82 -7.16 -1.57 14.48
CA ASN A 82 -6.15 -1.93 15.49
C ASN A 82 -4.80 -1.19 15.33
N VAL A 83 -4.81 0.04 14.81
CA VAL A 83 -3.58 0.85 14.64
C VAL A 83 -3.59 2.03 15.61
N ASN A 84 -3.50 1.74 16.91
CA ASN A 84 -3.39 2.78 17.94
C ASN A 84 -1.95 3.32 18.07
N ASP A 85 -0.96 2.48 17.76
CA ASP A 85 0.45 2.84 17.73
C ASP A 85 1.10 2.15 16.53
N ILE A 86 2.14 2.74 15.95
CA ILE A 86 2.89 2.17 14.81
C ILE A 86 4.31 1.91 15.31
N PRO A 87 4.87 0.69 15.16
CA PRO A 87 6.18 0.39 15.69
C PRO A 87 7.25 1.25 15.01
N GLU A 88 8.34 1.54 15.71
CA GLU A 88 9.48 2.22 15.10
C GLU A 88 9.98 1.46 13.87
N ASN A 89 10.59 2.19 12.93
CA ASN A 89 11.07 1.64 11.67
C ASN A 89 9.98 0.93 10.82
N THR A 90 8.72 1.31 11.00
CA THR A 90 7.60 0.79 10.19
C THR A 90 7.13 1.83 9.19
N ILE A 91 6.90 1.37 7.96
CA ILE A 91 6.36 2.19 6.88
C ILE A 91 5.12 1.54 6.29
N LEU A 92 4.19 2.38 5.82
CA LEU A 92 3.05 1.93 5.03
C LEU A 92 3.47 1.85 3.56
N VAL A 93 3.21 0.70 2.94
CA VAL A 93 3.60 0.43 1.56
C VAL A 93 2.43 -0.08 0.74
N HIS A 94 2.53 0.13 -0.56
CA HIS A 94 1.70 -0.53 -1.56
C HIS A 94 2.48 -1.68 -2.19
N ARG A 95 1.76 -2.62 -2.79
CA ARG A 95 2.35 -3.80 -3.43
C ARG A 95 1.87 -3.98 -4.85
N LYS A 96 2.82 -4.08 -5.77
CA LYS A 96 2.57 -4.69 -7.09
C LYS A 96 2.79 -6.20 -6.98
N LYS A 97 1.67 -6.95 -7.00
CA LYS A 97 1.68 -8.41 -6.78
C LYS A 97 2.50 -9.15 -7.84
N ASP A 98 2.33 -8.79 -9.11
CA ASP A 98 2.95 -9.49 -10.26
C ASP A 98 4.48 -9.52 -10.21
N THR A 99 5.09 -8.46 -9.72
CA THR A 99 6.54 -8.26 -9.68
C THR A 99 7.13 -8.39 -8.28
N ASN A 100 6.30 -8.63 -7.25
CA ASN A 100 6.69 -8.57 -5.85
C ASN A 100 7.42 -7.26 -5.50
N THR A 101 6.91 -6.15 -6.01
CA THR A 101 7.47 -4.82 -5.74
C THR A 101 6.68 -4.17 -4.62
N LEU A 102 7.39 -3.70 -3.59
CA LEU A 102 6.82 -2.86 -2.55
C LEU A 102 7.22 -1.41 -2.83
N TYR A 103 6.33 -0.46 -2.60
CA TYR A 103 6.64 0.95 -2.85
C TYR A 103 5.81 1.87 -1.96
N THR A 104 6.36 3.04 -1.62
CA THR A 104 5.60 4.15 -1.04
C THR A 104 5.06 5.05 -2.15
N ILE A 105 4.00 5.80 -1.87
CA ILE A 105 3.45 6.78 -2.83
C ILE A 105 4.52 7.80 -3.25
N ASN A 106 5.36 8.24 -2.31
CA ASN A 106 6.47 9.16 -2.60
C ASN A 106 7.48 8.53 -3.56
N ALA A 107 7.83 7.26 -3.36
CA ALA A 107 8.75 6.55 -4.25
C ALA A 107 8.17 6.36 -5.65
N LEU A 108 6.87 6.09 -5.75
CA LEU A 108 6.19 6.02 -7.04
C LEU A 108 6.24 7.38 -7.76
N ASN A 109 5.96 8.48 -7.07
CA ASN A 109 6.00 9.82 -7.66
C ASN A 109 7.41 10.18 -8.15
N GLU A 110 8.44 9.92 -7.34
CA GLU A 110 9.84 10.15 -7.75
C GLU A 110 10.26 9.25 -8.91
N LEU A 111 9.81 7.98 -8.91
CA LEU A 111 10.03 7.08 -10.03
C LEU A 111 9.38 7.60 -11.32
N ILE A 112 8.14 8.05 -11.26
CA ILE A 112 7.43 8.62 -12.40
C ILE A 112 8.16 9.87 -12.90
N LYS A 113 8.55 10.80 -12.02
CA LYS A 113 9.35 11.98 -12.41
C LYS A 113 10.62 11.57 -13.16
N LYS A 114 11.35 10.59 -12.63
CA LYS A 114 12.60 10.11 -13.24
C LYS A 114 12.38 9.52 -14.63
N LEU A 115 11.28 8.79 -14.84
CA LEU A 115 10.95 8.18 -16.12
C LEU A 115 10.30 9.15 -17.12
N ASN A 116 9.61 10.18 -16.62
CA ASN A 116 8.82 11.12 -17.41
C ASN A 116 9.46 12.52 -17.52
N GLY A 117 10.79 12.60 -17.54
CA GLY A 117 11.52 13.85 -17.78
C GLY A 117 11.33 14.93 -16.71
N GLY A 118 11.05 14.55 -15.46
CA GLY A 118 10.90 15.45 -14.31
C GLY A 118 9.45 15.81 -13.95
N VAL A 119 8.46 15.35 -14.73
CA VAL A 119 7.04 15.67 -14.51
C VAL A 119 6.32 14.52 -13.82
N VAL A 120 5.60 14.82 -12.74
CA VAL A 120 4.68 13.86 -12.11
C VAL A 120 3.43 13.78 -12.99
N ASP A 121 3.24 12.66 -13.67
CA ASP A 121 2.00 12.36 -14.38
C ASP A 121 1.37 11.09 -13.79
N THR A 122 0.18 11.23 -13.22
CA THR A 122 -0.57 10.12 -12.62
C THR A 122 -1.05 9.09 -13.65
N ARG A 123 -1.06 9.43 -14.94
CA ARG A 123 -1.40 8.52 -16.04
C ARG A 123 -0.19 7.75 -16.56
N PHE A 124 1.01 8.07 -16.08
CA PHE A 124 2.24 7.42 -16.51
C PHE A 124 2.25 5.96 -16.08
N ARG A 125 2.38 5.06 -17.05
CA ARG A 125 2.46 3.61 -16.79
C ARG A 125 3.91 3.21 -16.58
N VAL A 126 4.25 2.87 -15.34
CA VAL A 126 5.56 2.32 -14.97
C VAL A 126 5.67 0.87 -15.47
N ASP A 127 6.78 0.55 -16.14
CA ASP A 127 7.15 -0.84 -16.40
C ASP A 127 7.75 -1.46 -15.13
N TRP A 128 6.90 -2.20 -14.41
CA TRP A 128 7.25 -2.85 -13.15
C TRP A 128 8.21 -4.03 -13.30
N GLN A 129 8.44 -4.55 -14.52
CA GLN A 129 9.37 -5.67 -14.74
C GLN A 129 10.81 -5.30 -14.37
N HIS A 130 11.18 -4.02 -14.52
CA HIS A 130 12.49 -3.51 -14.11
C HIS A 130 12.68 -3.46 -12.57
N TYR A 131 11.58 -3.50 -11.81
CA TYR A 131 11.57 -3.33 -10.35
C TYR A 131 11.13 -4.60 -9.63
N ARG A 132 11.47 -5.77 -10.19
CA ARG A 132 11.06 -7.05 -9.63
C ARG A 132 11.79 -7.37 -8.33
N ASN A 133 11.06 -7.86 -7.32
CA ASN A 133 11.58 -8.24 -5.99
C ASN A 133 12.40 -7.12 -5.35
N CYS A 134 11.82 -5.92 -5.25
CA CYS A 134 12.46 -4.82 -4.57
C CYS A 134 11.47 -3.97 -3.77
N ILE A 135 12.01 -3.15 -2.86
CA ILE A 135 11.30 -2.11 -2.13
C ILE A 135 11.78 -0.77 -2.66
N LEU A 136 10.85 0.05 -3.14
CA LEU A 136 11.10 1.40 -3.61
C LEU A 136 10.73 2.40 -2.52
N LEU A 137 11.72 3.18 -2.10
CA LEU A 137 11.60 4.18 -1.04
C LEU A 137 12.18 5.51 -1.52
N THR A 138 11.86 6.58 -0.81
CA THR A 138 12.49 7.89 -1.00
C THR A 138 13.27 8.26 0.24
N GLN A 139 14.55 8.60 0.07
CA GLN A 139 15.40 9.10 1.14
C GLN A 139 16.06 10.39 0.64
N HIS A 140 15.88 11.52 1.33
CA HIS A 140 16.40 12.84 0.92
C HIS A 140 16.05 13.23 -0.53
N ASN A 141 14.80 12.99 -0.96
CA ASN A 141 14.33 13.19 -2.35
C ASN A 141 15.02 12.32 -3.41
N GLU A 142 15.80 11.32 -3.01
CA GLU A 142 16.37 10.34 -3.92
C GLU A 142 15.58 9.03 -3.86
N LEU A 143 15.33 8.46 -5.03
CA LEU A 143 14.72 7.14 -5.15
C LEU A 143 15.74 6.07 -4.74
N LYS A 144 15.44 5.34 -3.67
CA LYS A 144 16.21 4.20 -3.18
C LYS A 144 15.53 2.91 -3.57
N GLN A 145 16.25 2.04 -4.27
CA GLN A 145 15.80 0.70 -4.61
C GLN A 145 16.53 -0.32 -3.75
N LEU A 146 15.78 -1.01 -2.89
CA LEU A 146 16.29 -2.09 -2.05
C LEU A 146 15.89 -3.43 -2.66
N ASN A 147 16.85 -4.15 -3.23
CA ASN A 147 16.58 -5.48 -3.77
C ASN A 147 16.37 -6.48 -2.64
N THR A 148 15.26 -7.22 -2.71
CA THR A 148 14.86 -8.16 -1.68
C THR A 148 14.83 -9.59 -2.19
N LYS A 149 14.86 -10.52 -1.25
CA LYS A 149 14.60 -11.94 -1.46
C LYS A 149 13.72 -12.43 -0.33
N ILE A 150 12.75 -13.30 -0.62
CA ILE A 150 11.99 -13.97 0.45
C ILE A 150 12.97 -14.79 1.28
N TYR A 151 12.98 -14.53 2.58
CA TYR A 151 13.77 -15.25 3.56
C TYR A 151 12.93 -16.34 4.23
N LYS A 152 11.77 -15.94 4.79
CA LYS A 152 10.86 -16.82 5.51
C LYS A 152 9.42 -16.35 5.31
N ILE A 153 8.50 -17.30 5.27
CA ILE A 153 7.06 -17.03 5.38
C ILE A 153 6.63 -17.59 6.73
N ILE A 154 5.91 -16.78 7.50
CA ILE A 154 5.45 -17.13 8.84
C ILE A 154 3.95 -17.30 8.76
N ASP A 155 3.49 -18.44 9.25
CA ASP A 155 2.09 -18.77 9.46
C ASP A 155 1.78 -18.60 10.95
N LEU A 156 0.72 -17.85 11.27
CA LEU A 156 0.26 -17.53 12.63
C LEU A 156 -0.91 -18.41 13.09
#